data_AF-A4ESW6-F1
#
_entry.id   AF-A4ESW6-F1
#
_cell.length_a   1.000
_cell.length_b   1.000
_cell.length_c   1.000
_cell.angle_alpha   90.00
_cell.angle_beta   90.00
_cell.angle_gamma   90.00
#
_symmetry.space_group_name_H-M   'P 1'
#
loop_
_entity.id
_entity.type
_entity.pdbx_description
1 polymer ?
#
loop_
_entity_poly.entity_id
_entity_poly.type
_entity_poly.pdbx_seq_one_letter_code
_entity_poly.pdbx_strand_id
1 'polypeptide(L)'
;MTPNDHKQVGNLVETYFEGLHQADSTVLREVFHPQLAYVCATDGDELYLDLETYMSRVDGREPPAKRGDPREEEILEIAFVSDRLARVSARMTMMGRDFYDLLTLVRNGAEWRIVAKVFSYVPRKD
;
A
#
# COMPACT_ATOMS: atom_id res chain seq x y z
N MET A 1 22.53 -3.17 4.25
CA MET A 1 21.44 -3.53 3.31
C MET A 1 22.02 -4.28 2.14
N THR A 2 21.28 -5.23 1.58
CA THR A 2 21.70 -6.03 0.44
C THR A 2 20.85 -5.75 -0.80
N PRO A 3 21.35 -6.02 -2.03
CA PRO A 3 20.52 -6.04 -3.23
C PRO A 3 19.29 -6.95 -3.11
N ASN A 4 19.38 -8.00 -2.28
CA ASN A 4 18.26 -8.88 -2.00
C ASN A 4 17.16 -8.18 -1.20
N ASP A 5 17.49 -7.33 -0.23
CA ASP A 5 16.48 -6.56 0.53
C ASP A 5 15.70 -5.61 -0.39
N HIS A 6 16.40 -4.92 -1.29
CA HIS A 6 15.77 -4.06 -2.30
C HIS A 6 14.78 -4.85 -3.18
N LYS A 7 15.20 -6.01 -3.68
CA LYS A 7 14.34 -6.89 -4.48
C LYS A 7 13.12 -7.37 -3.68
N GLN A 8 13.30 -7.76 -2.42
CA GLN A 8 12.20 -8.21 -1.57
C GLN A 8 11.18 -7.09 -1.31
N VAL A 9 11.63 -5.88 -0.99
CA VAL A 9 10.73 -4.75 -0.78
C VAL A 9 10.06 -4.34 -2.09
N GLY A 10 10.79 -4.31 -3.21
CA GLY A 10 10.20 -4.04 -4.52
C GLY A 10 9.08 -5.04 -4.84
N ASN A 11 9.34 -6.34 -4.72
CA ASN A 11 8.33 -7.38 -4.95
C ASN A 11 7.11 -7.24 -4.00
N LEU A 12 7.34 -6.92 -2.72
CA LEU A 12 6.26 -6.69 -1.77
C LEU A 12 5.36 -5.52 -2.21
N VAL A 13 5.96 -4.44 -2.71
CA VAL A 13 5.22 -3.26 -3.18
C VAL A 13 4.50 -3.54 -4.50
N GLU A 14 5.03 -4.39 -5.37
CA GLU A 14 4.29 -4.88 -6.55
C GLU A 14 3.08 -5.73 -6.15
N THR A 15 3.24 -6.65 -5.19
CA THR A 15 2.11 -7.43 -4.64
C THR A 15 1.08 -6.52 -3.97
N TYR A 16 1.53 -5.46 -3.30
CA TYR A 16 0.66 -4.42 -2.75
C TYR A 16 -0.18 -3.75 -3.84
N PHE A 17 0.43 -3.28 -4.93
CA PHE A 17 -0.30 -2.67 -6.04
C PHE A 17 -1.30 -3.63 -6.67
N GLU A 18 -0.90 -4.90 -6.90
CA GLU A 18 -1.79 -5.92 -7.44
C GLU A 18 -3.00 -6.17 -6.51
N GLY A 19 -2.76 -6.35 -5.21
CA GLY A 19 -3.82 -6.58 -4.24
C GLY A 19 -4.81 -5.41 -4.18
N LEU A 20 -4.33 -4.17 -4.35
CA LEU A 20 -5.21 -3.01 -4.47
C LEU A 20 -6.00 -2.99 -5.77
N HIS A 21 -5.35 -3.29 -6.89
CA HIS A 21 -5.95 -3.28 -8.23
C HIS A 21 -7.05 -4.34 -8.39
N GLN A 22 -6.83 -5.53 -7.82
CA GLN A 22 -7.82 -6.61 -7.77
C GLN A 22 -8.83 -6.46 -6.64
N ALA A 23 -8.59 -5.54 -5.70
CA ALA A 23 -9.30 -5.46 -4.43
C ALA A 23 -9.38 -6.83 -3.73
N ASP A 24 -8.23 -7.50 -3.63
CA ASP A 24 -8.12 -8.84 -3.03
C ASP A 24 -7.52 -8.75 -1.63
N SER A 25 -8.37 -8.92 -0.61
CA SER A 25 -7.93 -8.87 0.79
C SER A 25 -7.10 -10.07 1.22
N THR A 26 -7.10 -11.19 0.48
CA THR A 26 -6.23 -12.34 0.74
C THR A 26 -4.80 -11.98 0.40
N VAL A 27 -4.57 -11.40 -0.78
CA VAL A 27 -3.26 -10.89 -1.22
C VAL A 27 -2.76 -9.79 -0.28
N LEU A 28 -3.63 -8.84 0.07
CA LEU A 28 -3.22 -7.73 0.95
C LEU A 28 -2.87 -8.18 2.38
N ARG A 29 -3.42 -9.29 2.88
CA ARG A 29 -3.00 -9.87 4.17
C ARG A 29 -1.59 -10.46 4.14
N GLU A 30 -1.07 -10.81 2.98
CA GLU A 30 0.35 -11.16 2.81
C GLU A 30 1.21 -9.91 2.76
N VAL A 31 0.68 -8.76 2.35
CA VAL A 31 1.46 -7.52 2.25
C VAL A 31 1.57 -6.82 3.59
N PHE A 32 0.45 -6.71 4.30
CA PHE A 32 0.35 -5.93 5.52
C PHE A 32 0.73 -6.74 6.76
N HIS A 33 1.29 -6.04 7.75
CA HIS A 33 1.46 -6.59 9.07
C HIS A 33 0.09 -6.74 9.76
N PRO A 34 -0.14 -7.78 10.60
CA PRO A 34 -1.39 -7.95 11.35
C PRO A 34 -1.79 -6.77 12.24
N GLN A 35 -0.82 -5.93 12.62
CA GLN A 35 -1.01 -4.71 13.41
C GLN A 35 -0.95 -3.44 12.55
N LEU A 36 -1.49 -3.48 11.33
CA LEU A 36 -1.50 -2.35 10.41
C LEU A 36 -2.12 -1.09 11.03
N ALA A 37 -1.44 0.04 10.86
CA ALA A 37 -2.04 1.37 10.95
C ALA A 37 -2.31 1.92 9.54
N TYR A 38 -3.59 2.07 9.17
CA TYR A 38 -4.01 2.61 7.88
C TYR A 38 -4.64 3.99 8.08
N VAL A 39 -4.02 5.03 7.52
CA VAL A 39 -4.37 6.43 7.82
C VAL A 39 -4.52 7.24 6.54
N CYS A 40 -5.70 7.85 6.34
CA CYS A 40 -5.89 8.92 5.36
C CYS A 40 -5.61 10.27 6.04
N ALA A 41 -4.77 11.07 5.42
CA ALA A 41 -4.40 12.42 5.85
C ALA A 41 -4.93 13.51 4.88
N THR A 42 -5.88 13.16 4.00
CA THR A 42 -6.58 14.14 3.17
C THR A 42 -7.53 14.95 4.05
N ASP A 43 -7.39 16.27 4.05
CA ASP A 43 -8.21 17.21 4.82
C ASP A 43 -9.71 16.99 4.55
N GLY A 44 -10.48 16.76 5.61
CA GLY A 44 -11.91 16.50 5.54
C GLY A 44 -12.33 15.08 5.11
N ASP A 45 -11.38 14.18 4.86
CA ASP A 45 -11.59 12.74 4.64
C ASP A 45 -10.61 11.89 5.48
N GLU A 46 -10.28 12.38 6.67
CA GLU A 46 -9.40 11.66 7.59
C GLU A 46 -10.06 10.38 8.08
N LEU A 47 -9.28 9.30 8.07
CA LEU A 47 -9.74 8.01 8.56
C LEU A 47 -8.57 7.23 9.12
N TYR A 48 -8.87 6.39 10.12
CA TYR A 48 -7.90 5.55 10.83
C TYR A 48 -8.50 4.16 10.93
N LEU A 49 -7.88 3.18 10.28
CA LEU A 49 -8.35 1.79 10.25
C LEU A 49 -7.25 0.85 10.74
N ASP A 50 -7.69 -0.23 11.38
CA ASP A 50 -6.90 -1.43 11.55
C ASP A 50 -6.95 -2.29 10.27
N LEU A 51 -6.22 -3.41 10.30
CA LEU A 51 -6.17 -4.35 9.18
C LEU A 51 -7.56 -4.86 8.80
N GLU A 52 -8.32 -5.41 9.76
CA GLU A 52 -9.58 -6.09 9.44
C GLU A 52 -10.67 -5.13 8.96
N THR A 53 -10.73 -3.92 9.52
CA THR A 53 -11.65 -2.88 9.04
C THR A 53 -11.28 -2.45 7.63
N TYR A 54 -9.97 -2.32 7.34
CA TYR A 54 -9.53 -2.00 5.98
C TYR A 54 -9.81 -3.12 4.98
N MET A 55 -9.51 -4.37 5.33
CA MET A 55 -9.80 -5.54 4.48
C MET A 55 -11.28 -5.68 4.17
N SER A 56 -12.16 -5.43 5.14
CA SER A 56 -13.61 -5.41 4.93
C SER A 56 -14.04 -4.36 3.89
N ARG A 57 -13.36 -3.21 3.82
CA ARG A 57 -13.61 -2.19 2.78
C ARG A 57 -13.07 -2.61 1.41
N VAL A 58 -11.95 -3.33 1.39
CA VAL A 58 -11.40 -3.90 0.16
C VAL A 58 -12.35 -4.94 -0.42
N ASP A 59 -12.89 -5.84 0.40
CA ASP A 59 -13.84 -6.87 -0.05
C ASP A 59 -15.20 -6.29 -0.48
N GLY A 60 -15.58 -5.13 0.07
CA GLY A 60 -16.85 -4.47 -0.21
C GLY A 60 -16.86 -3.54 -1.43
N ARG A 61 -15.71 -3.21 -2.02
CA ARG A 61 -15.64 -2.30 -3.18
C ARG A 61 -15.59 -3.06 -4.50
N GLU A 62 -16.02 -2.42 -5.58
CA GLU A 62 -15.77 -2.96 -6.92
C GLU A 62 -14.27 -2.85 -7.26
N PRO A 63 -13.61 -3.94 -7.70
CA PRO A 63 -12.20 -3.91 -8.08
C PRO A 63 -11.91 -2.89 -9.21
N PRO A 64 -10.85 -2.09 -9.10
CA PRO A 64 -10.36 -1.27 -10.23
C PRO A 64 -10.17 -2.08 -11.51
N ALA A 65 -9.63 -3.30 -11.42
CA ALA A 65 -9.47 -4.22 -12.54
C ALA A 65 -10.79 -4.49 -13.27
N LYS A 66 -11.89 -4.66 -12.53
CA LYS A 66 -13.22 -4.92 -13.09
C LYS A 66 -13.82 -3.70 -13.79
N ARG A 67 -13.47 -2.49 -13.33
CA ARG A 67 -13.83 -1.22 -13.99
C ARG A 67 -12.98 -0.92 -15.23
N GLY A 68 -11.91 -1.69 -15.46
CA GLY A 68 -10.97 -1.45 -16.55
C GLY A 68 -10.05 -0.25 -16.29
N ASP A 69 -9.84 0.13 -15.03
CA ASP A 69 -8.88 1.18 -14.68
C ASP A 69 -7.48 0.78 -15.14
N PRO A 70 -6.71 1.69 -15.76
CA PRO A 70 -5.31 1.41 -16.05
C PRO A 70 -4.51 1.30 -14.75
N ARG A 71 -3.46 0.47 -14.77
CA ARG A 71 -2.44 0.45 -13.72
C ARG A 71 -1.48 1.61 -13.95
N GLU A 72 -1.57 2.60 -13.09
CA GLU A 72 -0.71 3.77 -13.08
C GLU A 72 -0.13 3.92 -11.68
N GLU A 73 0.90 3.13 -11.39
CA GLU A 73 1.59 3.12 -10.11
C GLU A 73 3.10 3.25 -10.28
N GLU A 74 3.76 3.78 -9.27
CA GLU A 74 5.20 3.93 -9.25
C GLU A 74 5.75 3.93 -7.83
N ILE A 75 6.86 3.20 -7.65
CA ILE A 75 7.72 3.32 -6.46
C ILE A 75 8.61 4.55 -6.66
N LEU A 76 8.39 5.59 -5.85
CA LEU A 76 9.17 6.83 -5.92
C LEU A 76 10.51 6.70 -5.16
N GLU A 77 10.50 5.99 -4.03
CA GLU A 77 11.69 5.79 -3.20
C GLU A 77 11.56 4.50 -2.40
N ILE A 78 12.68 3.79 -2.24
CA ILE A 78 12.86 2.78 -1.20
C ILE A 78 14.07 3.19 -0.36
N ALA A 79 13.87 3.45 0.93
CA ALA A 79 14.94 3.80 1.85
C ALA A 79 14.92 2.88 3.07
N PHE A 80 16.04 2.22 3.36
CA PHE A 80 16.15 1.42 4.59
C PHE A 80 16.88 2.22 5.66
N VAL A 81 16.32 2.20 6.86
CA VAL A 81 16.86 2.84 8.05
C VAL A 81 17.75 1.84 8.81
N SER A 82 17.40 0.56 8.77
CA SER A 82 18.19 -0.54 9.33
C SER A 82 17.94 -1.84 8.55
N ASP A 83 18.50 -2.95 9.04
CA ASP A 83 18.19 -4.29 8.56
C ASP A 83 16.73 -4.72 8.82
N ARG A 84 16.01 -4.02 9.71
CA ARG A 84 14.65 -4.35 10.15
C ARG A 84 13.61 -3.26 9.91
N LEU A 85 14.01 -2.09 9.42
CA LEU A 85 13.15 -0.94 9.20
C LEU A 85 13.43 -0.31 7.83
N ALA A 86 12.37 -0.13 7.04
CA ALA A 86 12.41 0.57 5.76
C ALA A 86 11.19 1.48 5.59
N ARG A 87 11.30 2.43 4.66
CA ARG A 87 10.20 3.27 4.19
C ARG A 87 10.14 3.23 2.67
N VAL A 88 8.93 3.28 2.14
CA VAL A 88 8.65 3.41 0.71
C VAL A 88 7.72 4.60 0.52
N SER A 89 8.04 5.48 -0.42
CA SER A 89 7.05 6.40 -0.97
C SER A 89 6.61 5.91 -2.33
N ALA A 90 5.31 5.89 -2.57
CA ALA A 90 4.73 5.42 -3.81
C ALA A 90 3.61 6.36 -4.27
N ARG A 91 3.30 6.33 -5.56
CA ARG A 91 2.09 6.93 -6.12
C ARG A 91 1.28 5.90 -6.86
N MET A 92 -0.03 6.07 -6.87
CA MET A 92 -0.90 5.29 -7.75
C MET A 92 -2.18 6.02 -8.10
N THR A 93 -2.78 5.65 -9.22
CA THR A 93 -4.11 6.11 -9.61
C THR A 93 -5.12 4.97 -9.51
N MET A 94 -6.23 5.21 -8.82
CA MET A 94 -7.36 4.29 -8.83
C MET A 94 -8.66 5.02 -8.49
N MET A 95 -9.79 4.58 -9.05
CA MET A 95 -11.12 5.10 -8.67
C MET A 95 -11.23 6.64 -8.76
N GLY A 96 -10.62 7.24 -9.80
CA GLY A 96 -10.66 8.69 -10.05
C GLY A 96 -9.85 9.54 -9.07
N ARG A 97 -8.87 8.95 -8.38
CA ARG A 97 -8.02 9.62 -7.39
C ARG A 97 -6.55 9.28 -7.62
N ASP A 98 -5.70 10.29 -7.43
CA ASP A 98 -4.24 10.14 -7.42
C ASP A 98 -3.77 10.09 -5.97
N PHE A 99 -3.26 8.94 -5.56
CA PHE A 99 -2.80 8.66 -4.20
C PHE A 99 -1.29 8.86 -4.08
N TYR A 100 -0.87 9.40 -2.94
CA TYR A 100 0.50 9.41 -2.47
C TYR A 100 0.58 8.63 -1.16
N ASP A 101 1.30 7.53 -1.19
CA ASP A 101 1.46 6.62 -0.06
C ASP A 101 2.84 6.79 0.58
N LEU A 102 2.85 6.91 1.90
CA LEU A 102 4.03 6.71 2.74
C LEU A 102 3.85 5.40 3.51
N LEU A 103 4.65 4.42 3.12
CA LEU A 103 4.62 3.08 3.68
C LEU A 103 5.82 2.92 4.61
N THR A 104 5.58 2.52 5.85
CA THR A 104 6.65 2.06 6.75
C THR A 104 6.61 0.55 6.85
N LEU A 105 7.77 -0.07 6.70
CA LEU A 105 7.94 -1.51 6.62
C LEU A 105 8.81 -2.00 7.77
N VAL A 106 8.44 -3.15 8.31
CA VAL A 106 9.23 -3.86 9.32
C VAL A 106 9.50 -5.29 8.87
N ARG A 107 10.60 -5.86 9.35
CA ARG A 107 10.81 -7.32 9.25
C ARG A 107 9.88 -8.06 10.21
N ASN A 108 9.07 -8.96 9.66
CA ASN A 108 8.32 -9.97 10.40
C ASN A 108 8.94 -11.35 10.09
N GLY A 109 9.83 -11.81 10.97
CA GLY A 109 10.68 -12.96 10.68
C GLY A 109 11.63 -12.69 9.50
N ALA A 110 11.58 -13.55 8.47
CA ALA A 110 12.41 -13.44 7.27
C ALA A 110 11.85 -12.47 6.21
N GLU A 111 10.61 -12.03 6.37
CA GLU A 111 9.85 -11.29 5.35
C GLU A 111 9.66 -9.82 5.75
N TRP A 112 9.52 -8.95 4.75
CA TRP A 112 9.10 -7.58 4.93
C TRP A 112 7.58 -7.49 4.92
N ARG A 113 7.01 -6.66 5.79
CA ARG A 113 5.57 -6.35 5.82
C ARG A 113 5.37 -4.85 6.01
N ILE A 114 4.32 -4.30 5.42
CA ILE A 114 3.92 -2.90 5.65
C ILE A 114 3.17 -2.83 6.98
N VAL A 115 3.71 -2.09 7.96
CA VAL A 115 3.07 -1.92 9.28
C VAL A 115 2.29 -0.62 9.41
N ALA A 116 2.62 0.39 8.62
CA ALA A 116 1.79 1.59 8.50
C ALA A 116 1.71 2.04 7.05
N LYS A 117 0.51 2.45 6.65
CA LYS A 117 0.24 3.18 5.42
C LYS A 117 -0.40 4.50 5.82
N VAL A 118 0.31 5.60 5.58
CA VAL A 118 -0.23 6.94 5.72
C VAL A 118 -0.27 7.53 4.33
N PHE A 119 -1.43 8.02 3.90
CA PHE A 119 -1.60 8.49 2.53
C PHE A 119 -2.47 9.72 2.47
N SER A 120 -2.31 10.46 1.38
CA SER A 120 -3.26 11.49 0.95
C SER A 120 -3.59 11.24 -0.50
N TYR A 121 -4.69 11.82 -0.96
CA TYR A 121 -5.04 11.78 -2.37
C TYR A 121 -5.60 13.11 -2.85
N VAL A 122 -5.53 13.33 -4.15
CA VAL A 122 -6.27 14.38 -4.83
C VAL A 122 -7.24 13.75 -5.82
N PRO A 123 -8.44 14.33 -6.04
CA PRO A 123 -9.28 13.92 -7.16
C PRO A 123 -8.52 14.11 -8.47
N ARG A 124 -8.53 13.09 -9.33
CA ARG A 124 -7.98 13.22 -10.67
C ARG A 124 -8.87 14.21 -11.43
N LYS A 125 -8.27 15.26 -11.97
CA LYS A 125 -8.95 16.15 -12.91
C LYS A 125 -8.83 15.52 -14.29
N ASP A 126 -9.96 15.41 -14.99
CA ASP A 126 -10.00 15.02 -16.40
C ASP A 126 -9.15 15.96 -17.27
#